data_AF-X1A2R7-F1
#
_entry.id   AF-X1A2R7-F1
#
_cell.length_a   1.000
_cell.length_b   1.000
_cell.length_c   1.000
_cell.angle_alpha   90.00
_cell.angle_beta   90.00
_cell.angle_gamma   90.00
#
_symmetry.space_group_name_H-M   'P 1'
#
loop_
_entity.id
_entity.type
_entity.pdbx_description
1 polymer ?
#
loop_
_entity_poly.entity_id
_entity_poly.type
_entity_poly.pdbx_seq_one_letter_code
_entity_poly.pdbx_strand_id
1 'polypeptide(L)'
;MNPQTCRRLLLYGFSCVTWQSNLNGNWDIFSRFSNIETWSDTIRVTTNVASDINPSVAKGNAYWCVWQNDGAGNWDIYAAYGDTLNGWSTPYQISTDPAEDEYPSVYVSSDTVWVVWQKTVAESVNI
;
A
#
# COMPACT_ATOMS: atom_id res chain seq x y z
N MET A 1 -31.00 10.19 3.39
CA MET A 1 -29.68 10.30 4.05
C MET A 1 -29.92 10.59 5.53
N ASN A 2 -29.48 9.73 6.45
CA ASN A 2 -29.69 9.93 7.88
C ASN A 2 -28.61 10.90 8.43
N PRO A 3 -28.97 12.07 8.99
CA PRO A 3 -28.02 13.05 9.52
C PRO A 3 -27.15 12.51 10.66
N GLN A 4 -27.66 11.55 11.45
CA GLN A 4 -26.91 10.92 12.54
C GLN A 4 -25.83 9.97 12.02
N THR A 5 -26.09 9.26 10.92
CA THR A 5 -25.10 8.42 10.23
C THR A 5 -23.98 9.29 9.64
N CYS A 6 -24.34 10.44 9.06
CA CYS A 6 -23.37 11.42 8.57
C CYS A 6 -22.52 12.01 9.72
N ARG A 7 -23.15 12.38 10.85
CA ARG A 7 -22.45 12.88 12.04
C ARG A 7 -21.48 11.86 12.65
N ARG A 8 -21.78 10.56 12.57
CA ARG A 8 -20.90 9.48 13.04
C ARG A 8 -19.70 9.24 12.11
N LEU A 9 -19.92 9.28 10.79
CA LEU A 9 -18.86 9.29 9.77
C LEU A 9 -17.91 10.48 9.90
N LEU A 10 -18.43 11.64 10.33
CA LEU A 10 -17.64 12.85 10.56
C LEU A 10 -16.84 12.84 11.87
N LEU A 11 -17.24 12.03 12.86
CA LEU A 11 -16.56 11.94 14.17
C LEU A 11 -15.47 10.86 14.20
N TYR A 12 -15.64 9.79 13.43
CA TYR A 12 -14.69 8.68 13.35
C TYR A 12 -14.33 8.47 11.89
N GLY A 13 -13.19 9.01 11.48
CA GLY A 13 -12.66 8.73 10.15
C GLY A 13 -12.48 7.22 9.96
N PHE A 14 -12.62 6.74 8.73
CA PHE A 14 -12.34 5.34 8.44
C PHE A 14 -10.90 4.95 8.83
N SER A 15 -10.68 3.66 9.03
CA SER A 15 -9.36 3.03 9.08
C SER A 15 -9.17 2.14 7.84
N CYS A 16 -7.93 1.91 7.44
CA CYS A 16 -7.56 0.98 6.38
C CYS A 16 -6.60 -0.06 6.97
N VAL A 17 -6.78 -1.32 6.59
CA VAL A 17 -5.80 -2.38 6.83
C VAL A 17 -5.37 -2.95 5.50
N THR A 18 -4.10 -3.31 5.39
CA THR A 18 -3.53 -3.96 4.21
C THR A 18 -2.84 -5.25 4.62
N TRP A 19 -2.88 -6.25 3.75
CA TRP A 19 -2.20 -7.53 3.96
C TRP A 19 -1.85 -8.17 2.62
N GLN A 20 -0.85 -9.04 2.61
CA GLN A 20 -0.52 -9.86 1.45
C GLN A 20 -1.19 -11.22 1.55
N SER A 21 -1.62 -11.79 0.42
CA SER A 21 -2.17 -13.15 0.40
C SER A 21 -1.97 -13.81 -0.97
N ASN A 22 -1.80 -15.14 -0.96
CA ASN A 22 -1.67 -15.95 -2.17
C ASN A 22 -3.00 -16.63 -2.54
N LEU A 23 -4.10 -15.88 -2.57
CA LEU A 23 -5.45 -16.46 -2.82
C LEU A 23 -5.61 -16.94 -4.27
N ASN A 24 -4.90 -16.32 -5.20
CA ASN A 24 -5.08 -16.52 -6.64
C ASN A 24 -3.90 -17.25 -7.30
N GLY A 25 -3.02 -17.88 -6.52
CA GLY A 25 -1.77 -18.44 -7.02
C GLY A 25 -0.69 -17.39 -7.33
N ASN A 26 -0.95 -16.13 -6.99
CA ASN A 26 0.01 -15.03 -6.97
C ASN A 26 -0.06 -14.29 -5.63
N TRP A 27 1.08 -13.81 -5.13
CA TRP A 27 1.11 -12.93 -3.96
C TRP A 27 0.62 -11.54 -4.35
N ASP A 28 -0.48 -11.12 -3.73
CA ASP A 28 -1.13 -9.84 -3.99
C ASP A 28 -1.36 -9.07 -2.70
N ILE A 29 -1.39 -7.74 -2.79
CA ILE A 29 -1.80 -6.88 -1.68
C ILE A 29 -3.31 -6.66 -1.72
N PHE A 30 -3.93 -6.90 -0.58
CA PHE A 30 -5.35 -6.70 -0.34
C PHE A 30 -5.57 -5.67 0.76
N SER A 31 -6.78 -5.12 0.80
CA SER A 31 -7.18 -4.08 1.73
C SER A 31 -8.64 -4.19 2.13
N ARG A 32 -8.97 -3.64 3.31
CA ARG A 32 -10.33 -3.36 3.76
C ARG A 32 -10.37 -2.04 4.50
N PHE A 33 -11.50 -1.37 4.39
CA PHE A 33 -11.81 -0.17 5.15
C PHE A 33 -12.78 -0.48 6.27
N SER A 34 -12.63 0.21 7.41
CA SER A 34 -13.53 0.08 8.54
C SER A 34 -13.98 1.44 9.08
N ASN A 35 -15.23 1.52 9.49
CA ASN A 35 -15.78 2.61 10.29
C ASN A 35 -15.89 2.24 11.77
N ILE A 36 -15.00 1.36 12.27
CA ILE A 36 -14.97 0.76 13.61
C ILE A 36 -16.04 -0.33 13.83
N GLU A 37 -17.24 -0.19 13.27
CA GLU A 37 -18.33 -1.16 13.49
C GLU A 37 -18.39 -2.25 12.42
N THR A 38 -18.04 -1.88 11.20
CA THR A 38 -18.16 -2.75 10.02
C THR A 38 -16.91 -2.67 9.18
N TRP A 39 -16.74 -3.68 8.33
CA TRP A 39 -15.66 -3.76 7.37
C TRP A 39 -16.25 -3.80 5.96
N SER A 40 -15.59 -3.14 5.01
CA SER A 40 -15.89 -3.26 3.57
C SER A 40 -15.67 -4.68 3.06
N ASP A 41 -16.05 -4.95 1.82
CA ASP A 41 -15.52 -6.12 1.11
C ASP A 41 -14.00 -6.01 0.94
N THR A 42 -13.37 -7.15 0.67
CA THR A 42 -11.93 -7.22 0.35
C THR A 42 -11.67 -6.58 -1.01
N ILE A 43 -10.68 -5.68 -1.06
CA ILE A 43 -10.29 -4.97 -2.28
C ILE A 43 -8.82 -5.29 -2.56
N ARG A 44 -8.52 -5.79 -3.76
CA ARG A 44 -7.14 -5.94 -4.23
C ARG A 44 -6.56 -4.57 -4.57
N VAL A 45 -5.37 -4.27 -4.05
CA VAL A 45 -4.63 -3.02 -4.30
C VAL A 45 -3.81 -3.15 -5.59
N THR A 46 -3.27 -4.34 -5.85
CA THR A 46 -2.38 -4.65 -6.97
C THR A 46 -3.17 -4.96 -8.24
N THR A 47 -2.53 -4.81 -9.40
CA THR A 47 -3.16 -5.01 -10.72
C THR A 47 -2.35 -5.91 -11.66
N ASN A 48 -1.10 -6.23 -11.32
CA ASN A 48 -0.18 -6.97 -12.19
C ASN A 48 -0.19 -8.48 -11.86
N VAL A 49 0.76 -9.23 -12.42
CA VAL A 49 0.90 -10.69 -12.21
C VAL A 49 2.17 -11.04 -11.40
N ALA A 50 2.86 -10.02 -10.91
CA ALA A 50 4.10 -10.17 -10.16
C ALA A 50 3.79 -10.44 -8.70
N SER A 51 4.78 -10.99 -7.97
CA SER A 51 4.63 -11.16 -6.53
C SER A 51 4.74 -9.81 -5.82
N ASP A 52 3.71 -9.46 -5.06
CA ASP A 52 3.63 -8.26 -4.25
C ASP A 52 3.57 -8.64 -2.75
N ILE A 53 4.53 -8.15 -1.96
CA ILE A 53 4.65 -8.48 -0.53
C ILE A 53 5.06 -7.29 0.33
N ASN A 54 5.06 -7.48 1.65
CA ASN A 54 5.45 -6.53 2.68
C ASN A 54 4.72 -5.17 2.58
N PRO A 55 3.38 -5.15 2.59
CA PRO A 55 2.64 -3.91 2.47
C PRO A 55 2.75 -3.05 3.75
N SER A 56 2.76 -1.74 3.56
CA SER A 56 2.62 -0.73 4.61
C SER A 56 1.58 0.31 4.18
N VAL A 57 0.76 0.77 5.13
CA VAL A 57 -0.33 1.73 4.84
C VAL A 57 -0.35 2.88 5.85
N ALA A 58 -0.56 4.10 5.35
CA ALA A 58 -0.72 5.29 6.17
C ALA A 58 -1.85 6.18 5.64
N LYS A 59 -2.40 7.03 6.52
CA LYS A 59 -3.51 7.93 6.20
C LYS A 59 -3.06 9.39 6.21
N GLY A 60 -3.32 10.10 5.11
CA GLY A 60 -3.37 11.56 5.03
C GLY A 60 -4.73 12.01 4.48
N ASN A 61 -4.73 12.89 3.47
CA ASN A 61 -5.94 13.23 2.70
C ASN A 61 -6.52 12.01 1.96
N ALA A 62 -5.65 11.10 1.54
CA ALA A 62 -5.97 9.76 1.03
C ALA A 62 -5.18 8.71 1.83
N TYR A 63 -5.55 7.44 1.71
CA TYR A 63 -4.68 6.36 2.15
C TYR A 63 -3.57 6.15 1.14
N TRP A 64 -2.38 5.86 1.64
CA TRP A 64 -1.21 5.51 0.85
C TRP A 64 -0.78 4.10 1.24
N CYS A 65 -0.71 3.22 0.26
CA CYS A 65 -0.19 1.87 0.41
C CYS A 65 1.11 1.76 -0.39
N VAL A 66 2.14 1.20 0.25
CA VAL A 66 3.42 0.88 -0.39
C VAL A 66 3.74 -0.59 -0.15
N TRP A 67 4.45 -1.21 -1.08
CA TRP A 67 4.83 -2.63 -1.03
C TRP A 67 6.03 -2.87 -1.94
N GLN A 68 6.67 -4.04 -1.83
CA GLN A 68 7.71 -4.47 -2.76
C GLN A 68 7.13 -5.43 -3.81
N ASN A 69 7.61 -5.29 -5.05
CA ASN A 69 7.14 -6.00 -6.23
C ASN A 69 8.31 -6.67 -6.97
N ASP A 70 8.20 -7.96 -7.30
CA ASP A 70 9.22 -8.72 -8.07
C ASP A 70 8.80 -8.93 -9.54
N GLY A 71 8.40 -7.85 -10.21
CA GLY A 71 7.88 -7.94 -11.58
C GLY A 71 8.95 -8.20 -12.65
N ALA A 72 10.21 -7.91 -12.35
CA ALA A 72 11.32 -7.97 -13.29
C ALA A 72 12.49 -8.86 -12.82
N GLY A 73 12.30 -9.67 -11.77
CA GLY A 73 13.40 -10.39 -11.12
C GLY A 73 14.25 -9.47 -10.23
N ASN A 74 13.68 -8.35 -9.80
CA ASN A 74 14.22 -7.34 -8.91
C ASN A 74 13.06 -6.78 -8.09
N TRP A 75 13.23 -6.69 -6.78
CA TRP A 75 12.33 -6.06 -5.83
C TRP A 75 12.44 -4.55 -5.96
N ASP A 76 11.36 -3.96 -6.45
CA ASP A 76 11.18 -2.52 -6.51
C ASP A 76 10.03 -2.09 -5.61
N ILE A 77 10.08 -0.85 -5.11
CA ILE A 77 8.99 -0.30 -4.29
C ILE A 77 7.92 0.30 -5.18
N TYR A 78 6.68 -0.09 -4.92
CA TYR A 78 5.48 0.42 -5.57
C TYR A 78 4.58 1.15 -4.58
N ALA A 79 3.77 2.06 -5.11
CA ALA A 79 2.80 2.82 -4.36
C ALA A 79 1.44 2.91 -5.08
N ALA A 80 0.38 3.00 -4.29
CA ALA A 80 -0.94 3.42 -4.73
C ALA A 80 -1.59 4.26 -3.63
N TYR A 81 -2.45 5.19 -4.04
CA TYR A 81 -3.28 5.96 -3.11
C TYR A 81 -4.75 5.68 -3.36
N GLY A 82 -5.58 5.86 -2.34
CA GLY A 82 -6.99 5.52 -2.45
C GLY A 82 -7.86 6.02 -1.32
N ASP A 83 -9.16 5.80 -1.49
CA ASP A 83 -10.18 6.15 -0.52
C ASP A 83 -11.34 5.14 -0.54
N THR A 84 -12.29 5.32 0.38
CA THR A 84 -13.43 4.41 0.55
C THR A 84 -14.48 4.51 -0.56
N LEU A 85 -14.45 5.56 -1.36
CA LEU A 85 -15.44 5.86 -2.41
C LEU A 85 -14.97 5.36 -3.78
N ASN A 86 -13.70 5.59 -4.11
CA ASN A 86 -13.11 5.34 -5.42
C ASN A 86 -12.21 4.09 -5.44
N GLY A 87 -11.86 3.54 -4.27
CA GLY A 87 -10.89 2.44 -4.18
C GLY A 87 -9.46 2.95 -4.36
N TRP A 88 -8.61 2.11 -4.97
CA TRP A 88 -7.20 2.40 -5.18
C TRP A 88 -6.91 2.93 -6.59
N SER A 89 -5.95 3.84 -6.69
CA SER A 89 -5.36 4.28 -7.94
C SER A 89 -4.64 3.12 -8.63
N THR A 90 -4.35 3.28 -9.92
CA THR A 90 -3.38 2.41 -10.59
C THR A 90 -2.04 2.45 -9.84
N PRO A 91 -1.45 1.29 -9.48
CA PRO A 91 -0.11 1.24 -8.89
C PRO A 91 0.96 1.85 -9.78
N TYR A 92 1.96 2.46 -9.16
CA TYR A 92 3.14 2.97 -9.85
C TYR A 92 4.43 2.71 -9.06
N GLN A 93 5.51 2.50 -9.80
CA GLN A 93 6.85 2.25 -9.27
C GLN A 93 7.46 3.55 -8.74
N ILE A 94 8.11 3.49 -7.57
CA ILE A 94 8.78 4.65 -6.95
C ILE A 94 10.28 4.47 -6.76
N SER A 95 10.80 3.24 -6.82
CA SER A 95 12.24 2.96 -6.90
C SER A 95 12.56 2.25 -8.22
N THR A 96 13.71 2.53 -8.82
CA THR A 96 14.12 2.00 -10.13
C THR A 96 15.60 1.61 -10.12
N ASP A 97 16.15 1.34 -8.95
CA ASP A 97 17.56 1.04 -8.80
C ASP A 97 17.83 -0.42 -9.21
N PRO A 98 18.99 -0.73 -9.81
CA PRO A 98 19.33 -2.13 -10.13
C PRO A 98 19.51 -3.04 -8.91
N ALA A 99 19.65 -2.48 -7.71
CA ALA A 99 19.70 -3.23 -6.47
C ALA A 99 18.30 -3.38 -5.85
N GLU A 100 18.09 -4.50 -5.18
CA GLU A 100 16.85 -4.85 -4.48
C GLU A 100 16.49 -3.79 -3.43
N ASP A 101 15.25 -3.31 -3.51
CA ASP A 101 14.62 -2.44 -2.53
C ASP A 101 13.46 -3.19 -1.83
N GLU A 102 13.55 -3.33 -0.51
CA GLU A 102 12.69 -4.24 0.26
C GLU A 102 12.14 -3.61 1.55
N TYR A 103 11.14 -4.26 2.13
CA TYR A 103 10.54 -3.92 3.43
C TYR A 103 10.14 -2.45 3.56
N PRO A 104 9.28 -1.93 2.66
CA PRO A 104 8.93 -0.53 2.68
C PRO A 104 8.07 -0.16 3.89
N SER A 105 8.22 1.06 4.36
CA SER A 105 7.35 1.68 5.35
C SER A 105 6.92 3.07 4.87
N VAL A 106 5.65 3.39 5.07
CA VAL A 106 5.08 4.70 4.70
C VAL A 106 4.62 5.48 5.94
N TYR A 107 4.83 6.78 5.89
CA TYR A 107 4.31 7.74 6.85
C TYR A 107 3.78 8.97 6.11
N VAL A 108 2.69 9.56 6.59
CA VAL A 108 2.12 10.77 5.98
C VAL A 108 2.06 11.87 7.03
N SER A 109 2.61 13.03 6.70
CA SER A 109 2.55 14.24 7.53
C SER A 109 1.99 15.39 6.72
N SER A 110 0.82 15.90 7.12
CA SER A 110 0.06 16.90 6.37
C SER A 110 -0.17 16.43 4.92
N ASP A 111 0.51 17.04 3.95
CA ASP A 111 0.40 16.72 2.52
C ASP A 111 1.66 16.00 1.97
N THR A 112 2.58 15.58 2.84
CA THR A 112 3.82 14.90 2.43
C THR A 112 3.78 13.42 2.77
N VAL A 113 4.08 12.60 1.77
CA VAL A 113 4.23 11.15 1.89
C VAL A 113 5.71 10.84 1.99
N TRP A 114 6.11 10.23 3.09
CA TRP A 114 7.46 9.73 3.33
C TRP A 114 7.44 8.21 3.14
N VAL A 115 8.31 7.71 2.27
CA VAL A 115 8.52 6.28 2.06
C VAL A 115 9.97 5.98 2.34
N VAL A 116 10.21 4.94 3.13
CA VAL A 116 11.54 4.41 3.44
C VAL A 116 11.56 2.92 3.14
N TRP A 117 12.72 2.39 2.79
CA TRP A 117 12.91 0.97 2.48
C TRP A 117 14.34 0.55 2.83
N GLN A 118 14.56 -0.76 2.90
CA GLN A 118 15.87 -1.36 2.98
C GLN A 118 16.42 -1.57 1.57
N LYS A 119 17.72 -1.37 1.39
CA LYS A 119 18.37 -1.56 0.11
C LYS A 119 19.49 -2.58 0.23
N THR A 120 19.52 -3.55 -0.67
CA THR A 120 20.63 -4.49 -0.77
C THR A 120 21.76 -3.88 -1.58
N VAL A 121 22.84 -3.47 -0.92
CA VAL A 121 24.02 -2.96 -1.63
C VAL A 121 24.96 -4.13 -1.90
N ALA A 122 25.26 -4.42 -3.17
CA ALA A 122 26.38 -5.30 -3.50
C ALA A 122 27.67 -4.60 -3.10
N GLU A 123 28.49 -5.22 -2.23
CA GLU A 123 29.83 -4.71 -1.94
C GLU A 123 30.61 -4.61 -3.25
N SER A 124 31.17 -3.44 -3.54
CA SER A 124 32.17 -3.32 -4.59
C SER A 124 33.36 -4.17 -4.16
N VAL A 125 33.53 -5.35 -4.76
CA VAL A 125 34.77 -6.11 -4.65
C VAL A 125 35.84 -5.24 -5.31
N ASN A 126 36.58 -4.50 -4.50
CA ASN A 126 37.80 -3.83 -4.93
C ASN A 126 38.84 -4.95 -5.16
N ILE A 127 38.99 -5.37 -6.42
CA ILE A 127 40.10 -6.23 -6.88
C ILE A 127 41.31 -5.34 -7.14
#